data_AF-A0A3D6BSA1-F1
#
_entry.id   AF-A0A3D6BSA1-F1
#
_cell.length_a   1.000
_cell.length_b   1.000
_cell.length_c   1.000
_cell.angle_alpha   90.00
_cell.angle_beta   90.00
_cell.angle_gamma   90.00
#
_symmetry.space_group_name_H-M   'P 1'
#
loop_
_entity.id
_entity.type
_entity.pdbx_description
1 polymer ?
#
loop_
_entity_poly.entity_id
_entity_poly.type
_entity_poly.pdbx_seq_one_letter_code
_entity_poly.pdbx_strand_id
1 'polypeptide(L)'
;KYIQFDGPYHSPQNFNRINLFGKYTTYLKGNDRLSVSLSHFKSRWDASGQIPQRAVDSGMIDRWGSIDDTEGGNTSRTNFNVEYNSLLSENLQFKSNVFYSQYNFELYSNFTFFLEDPINGDQIKQKEARDIFGFNAEFTRDGNLGAVEATYTGGFGMRYDFVKDVELSHTLNRNETLNYMALGDVNETNMFAYINAELNFGKFIVAPALRLDYFKFMYNDALVSDYETLSETKTIVNPKVNFFFNQNDNLQWFLKTGIGFHSNDARVVVQQQGEDILPRAYGADFGAIWKPVPKVVFNTALWY
;
A
#
# COMPACT_ATOMS: atom_id res chain seq x y z
N LYS A 1 -1.50 13.48 -18.22
CA LYS A 1 -0.60 14.52 -17.65
C LYS A 1 0.84 14.10 -17.87
N TYR A 2 1.68 14.97 -18.44
CA TYR A 2 3.11 14.78 -18.58
C TYR A 2 3.84 15.81 -17.70
N ILE A 3 4.94 15.41 -17.06
CA ILE A 3 5.74 16.26 -16.15
C ILE A 3 7.21 16.00 -16.46
N GLN A 4 8.01 17.07 -16.50
CA GLN A 4 9.47 17.01 -16.54
C GLN A 4 10.07 18.00 -15.54
N PHE A 5 11.23 17.65 -14.99
CA PHE A 5 11.93 18.46 -14.00
C PHE A 5 13.39 17.99 -13.84
N ASP A 6 14.34 18.91 -13.69
CA ASP A 6 15.75 18.54 -13.49
C ASP A 6 16.26 18.83 -12.08
N GLY A 7 15.49 19.56 -11.27
CA GLY A 7 15.97 19.97 -9.96
C GLY A 7 17.03 21.07 -10.01
N PRO A 8 17.49 21.49 -8.83
CA PRO A 8 18.53 22.51 -8.68
C PRO A 8 19.97 21.94 -8.71
N TYR A 9 20.13 20.63 -8.93
CA TYR A 9 21.40 19.93 -8.80
C TYR A 9 22.27 20.06 -10.05
N HIS A 10 23.59 19.93 -9.87
CA HIS A 10 24.55 19.93 -10.98
C HIS A 10 24.37 18.71 -11.89
N SER A 11 24.14 17.53 -11.30
CA SER A 11 23.66 16.36 -12.04
C SER A 11 22.14 16.47 -12.21
N PRO A 12 21.63 16.70 -13.45
CA PRO A 12 20.21 16.87 -13.68
C PRO A 12 19.43 15.61 -13.34
N GLN A 13 18.27 15.75 -12.70
CA GLN A 13 17.43 14.60 -12.39
C GLN A 13 16.85 13.91 -13.63
N ASN A 14 16.83 14.56 -14.79
CA ASN A 14 16.22 14.04 -16.02
C ASN A 14 14.80 13.47 -15.78
N PHE A 15 14.08 14.02 -14.78
CA PHE A 15 12.86 13.42 -14.30
C PHE A 15 11.80 13.59 -15.37
N ASN A 16 11.12 12.49 -15.69
CA ASN A 16 9.93 12.54 -16.54
C ASN A 16 8.88 11.58 -16.00
N ARG A 17 7.62 12.00 -16.11
CA ARG A 17 6.48 11.19 -15.69
C ARG A 17 5.29 11.39 -16.59
N ILE A 18 4.72 10.29 -17.06
CA ILE A 18 3.43 10.25 -17.72
C ILE A 18 2.39 9.65 -16.78
N ASN A 19 1.18 10.22 -16.77
CA ASN A 19 0.01 9.68 -16.08
C ASN A 19 -1.19 9.71 -17.02
N LEU A 20 -1.82 8.56 -17.21
CA LEU A 20 -3.03 8.35 -17.98
C LEU A 20 -4.10 7.73 -17.07
N PHE A 21 -5.34 8.22 -17.20
CA PHE A 21 -6.48 7.71 -16.46
C PHE A 21 -7.73 7.80 -17.33
N GLY A 22 -8.51 6.73 -17.34
CA GLY A 22 -9.82 6.68 -17.96
C GLY A 22 -10.78 5.90 -17.07
N LYS A 23 -12.03 6.38 -16.98
CA LYS A 23 -13.11 5.68 -16.29
C LYS A 23 -14.38 5.82 -17.12
N TYR A 24 -15.06 4.69 -17.32
CA TYR A 24 -16.38 4.63 -17.90
C TYR A 24 -17.35 4.09 -16.87
N THR A 25 -18.48 4.76 -16.68
CA THR A 25 -19.54 4.34 -15.78
C THR A 25 -20.85 4.30 -16.54
N THR A 26 -21.59 3.21 -16.37
CA THR A 26 -22.92 3.04 -16.95
C THR A 26 -23.89 2.49 -15.90
N TYR A 27 -25.18 2.73 -16.14
CA TYR A 27 -26.25 2.13 -15.37
C TYR A 27 -26.88 0.99 -16.17
N LEU A 28 -27.08 -0.15 -15.52
CA LEU A 28 -27.76 -1.31 -16.09
C LEU A 28 -29.25 -1.26 -15.74
N LYS A 29 -30.02 -2.22 -16.26
CA LYS A 29 -31.43 -2.38 -15.87
C LYS A 29 -31.51 -2.62 -14.35
N GLY A 30 -32.46 -1.96 -13.67
CA GLY A 30 -32.58 -2.00 -12.21
C GLY A 30 -31.76 -0.93 -11.47
N ASN A 31 -31.18 0.04 -12.19
CA ASN A 31 -30.36 1.13 -11.63
C ASN A 31 -29.02 0.68 -11.01
N ASP A 32 -28.59 -0.56 -11.30
CA ASP A 32 -27.26 -1.04 -10.97
C ASP A 32 -26.18 -0.21 -11.68
N ARG A 33 -25.04 -0.01 -11.03
CA ARG A 33 -23.93 0.79 -11.56
C ARG A 33 -22.72 -0.08 -11.86
N LEU A 34 -22.34 -0.14 -13.13
CA LEU A 34 -21.10 -0.75 -13.59
C LEU A 34 -20.07 0.34 -13.89
N SER A 35 -18.85 0.19 -13.39
CA SER A 35 -17.73 1.09 -13.67
C SER A 35 -16.50 0.31 -14.09
N VAL A 36 -15.86 0.74 -15.18
CA VAL A 36 -14.57 0.22 -15.64
C VAL A 36 -13.57 1.35 -15.59
N SER A 37 -12.40 1.13 -14.97
CA SER A 37 -11.33 2.11 -14.90
C SER A 37 -10.00 1.51 -15.33
N LEU A 38 -9.24 2.28 -16.10
CA LEU A 38 -7.89 1.99 -16.53
C LEU A 38 -6.99 3.17 -16.12
N SER A 39 -5.82 2.87 -15.57
CA SER A 39 -4.81 3.87 -15.30
C SER A 39 -3.43 3.35 -15.66
N HIS A 40 -2.55 4.24 -16.08
CA HIS A 40 -1.14 3.92 -16.30
C HIS A 40 -0.30 5.11 -15.87
N PHE A 41 0.78 4.86 -15.14
CA PHE A 41 1.86 5.83 -15.00
C PHE A 41 3.20 5.18 -15.26
N LYS A 42 4.14 5.98 -15.74
CA LYS A 42 5.55 5.63 -15.84
C LYS A 42 6.38 6.84 -15.44
N SER A 43 7.41 6.61 -14.65
CA SER A 43 8.35 7.62 -14.16
C SER A 43 9.77 7.12 -14.35
N ARG A 44 10.69 8.01 -14.69
CA ARG A 44 12.14 7.79 -14.68
C ARG A 44 12.83 9.03 -14.13
N TRP A 45 13.92 8.83 -13.41
CA TRP A 45 14.77 9.89 -12.89
C TRP A 45 16.19 9.40 -12.65
N ASP A 46 17.12 10.33 -12.66
CA ASP A 46 18.44 10.24 -12.05
C ASP A 46 18.43 11.00 -10.72
N ALA A 47 19.37 10.69 -9.84
CA ALA A 47 19.47 11.25 -8.51
C ALA A 47 20.93 11.59 -8.21
N SER A 48 21.14 12.73 -7.55
CA SER A 48 22.47 13.19 -7.10
C SER A 48 23.02 12.39 -5.92
N GLY A 49 22.28 11.39 -5.45
CA GLY A 49 22.63 10.56 -4.32
C GLY A 49 22.59 11.26 -2.98
N GLN A 50 23.27 10.68 -2.00
CA GLN A 50 23.51 11.32 -0.70
C GLN A 50 24.48 12.50 -0.87
N ILE A 51 24.22 13.61 -0.17
CA ILE A 51 25.10 14.80 -0.13
C ILE A 51 25.62 14.94 1.31
N PRO A 52 26.73 14.27 1.69
CA PRO A 52 27.24 14.33 3.05
C PRO A 52 27.72 15.75 3.39
N GLN A 53 27.29 16.29 4.53
CA GLN A 53 27.71 17.63 4.98
C GLN A 53 29.23 17.76 5.05
N ARG A 54 29.95 16.71 5.47
CA ARG A 54 31.42 16.68 5.51
C ARG A 54 32.06 16.95 4.14
N ALA A 55 31.44 16.49 3.05
CA ALA A 55 31.95 16.67 1.69
C ALA A 55 31.68 18.09 1.17
N VAL A 56 30.59 18.70 1.63
CA VAL A 56 30.29 20.12 1.41
C VAL A 56 31.27 21.01 2.17
N ASP A 57 31.47 20.73 3.47
CA ASP A 57 32.36 21.50 4.34
C ASP A 57 33.83 21.43 3.91
N SER A 58 34.26 20.28 3.36
CA SER A 58 35.61 20.12 2.82
C SER A 58 35.78 20.74 1.43
N GLY A 59 34.72 21.24 0.80
CA GLY A 59 34.71 21.76 -0.57
C GLY A 59 34.89 20.70 -1.66
N MET A 60 34.68 19.42 -1.35
CA MET A 60 34.76 18.33 -2.33
C MET A 60 33.60 18.43 -3.34
N ILE A 61 32.41 18.73 -2.83
CA ILE A 61 31.22 19.10 -3.60
C ILE A 61 30.62 20.36 -2.96
N ASP A 62 29.73 21.05 -3.66
CA ASP A 62 28.84 22.02 -3.00
C ASP A 62 27.48 21.37 -2.68
N ARG A 63 26.54 22.16 -2.16
CA ARG A 63 25.21 21.69 -1.79
C ARG A 63 24.36 21.17 -2.96
N TRP A 64 24.81 21.38 -4.20
CA TRP A 64 24.13 20.98 -5.43
C TRP A 64 24.89 19.91 -6.21
N GLY A 65 26.11 19.56 -5.78
CA GLY A 65 26.93 18.50 -6.37
C GLY A 65 26.50 17.09 -5.97
N SER A 66 27.25 16.10 -6.45
CA SER A 66 27.03 14.67 -6.23
C SER A 66 28.38 13.96 -6.09
N ILE A 67 28.45 12.95 -5.22
CA ILE A 67 29.62 12.06 -5.13
C ILE A 67 29.48 10.92 -6.15
N ASP A 68 28.28 10.36 -6.26
CA ASP A 68 27.89 9.36 -7.25
C ASP A 68 26.62 9.85 -7.96
N ASP A 69 26.73 10.19 -9.24
CA ASP A 69 25.60 10.63 -10.08
C ASP A 69 24.95 9.48 -10.85
N THR A 70 25.36 8.24 -10.58
CA THR A 70 24.79 7.04 -11.17
C THR A 70 23.63 6.47 -10.34
N GLU A 71 23.13 7.17 -9.31
CA GLU A 71 21.92 6.81 -8.56
C GLU A 71 20.64 7.27 -9.28
N GLY A 72 19.51 6.59 -9.11
CA GLY A 72 18.26 6.92 -9.81
C GLY A 72 17.42 5.69 -10.11
N GLY A 73 16.35 5.84 -10.88
CA GLY A 73 15.46 4.71 -11.10
C GLY A 73 14.36 4.92 -12.13
N ASN A 74 13.56 3.88 -12.28
CA ASN A 74 12.34 3.90 -13.06
C ASN A 74 11.25 3.11 -12.34
N THR A 75 10.01 3.54 -12.53
CA THR A 75 8.85 2.79 -12.06
C THR A 75 7.67 2.97 -12.98
N SER A 76 6.83 1.95 -13.08
CA SER A 76 5.55 2.06 -13.78
C SER A 76 4.48 1.27 -13.06
N ARG A 77 3.22 1.70 -13.25
CA ARG A 77 2.06 0.94 -12.80
C ARG A 77 0.93 1.05 -13.80
N THR A 78 0.39 -0.10 -14.20
CA THR A 78 -0.85 -0.20 -14.98
C THR A 78 -1.92 -0.82 -14.09
N ASN A 79 -3.08 -0.19 -13.95
CA ASN A 79 -4.20 -0.73 -13.17
C ASN A 79 -5.45 -0.85 -14.03
N PHE A 80 -6.11 -2.00 -13.95
CA PHE A 80 -7.42 -2.26 -14.52
C PHE A 80 -8.39 -2.65 -13.39
N ASN A 81 -9.60 -2.10 -13.39
CA ASN A 81 -10.60 -2.40 -12.37
C ASN A 81 -12.01 -2.35 -12.96
N VAL A 82 -12.81 -3.34 -12.58
CA VAL A 82 -14.25 -3.42 -12.88
C VAL A 82 -14.99 -3.45 -11.55
N GLU A 83 -15.84 -2.45 -11.32
CA GLU A 83 -16.68 -2.32 -10.12
C GLU A 83 -18.15 -2.46 -10.51
N TYR A 84 -18.90 -3.26 -9.75
CA TYR A 84 -20.35 -3.41 -9.87
C TYR A 84 -21.00 -3.04 -8.53
N ASN A 85 -22.04 -2.21 -8.58
CA ASN A 85 -22.84 -1.86 -7.42
C ASN A 85 -24.31 -2.11 -7.76
N SER A 86 -25.04 -2.76 -6.86
CA SER A 86 -26.44 -3.10 -7.03
C SER A 86 -27.23 -2.88 -5.75
N LEU A 87 -28.49 -2.48 -5.89
CA LEU A 87 -29.46 -2.45 -4.80
C LEU A 87 -30.32 -3.72 -4.91
N LEU A 88 -29.99 -4.74 -4.13
CA LEU A 88 -30.65 -6.05 -4.17
C LEU A 88 -32.07 -6.01 -3.59
N SER A 89 -32.30 -5.13 -2.61
CA SER A 89 -33.61 -4.76 -2.06
C SER A 89 -33.53 -3.35 -1.49
N GLU A 90 -34.66 -2.77 -1.06
CA GLU A 90 -34.73 -1.41 -0.49
C GLU A 90 -33.70 -1.15 0.63
N ASN A 91 -33.28 -2.19 1.34
CA ASN A 91 -32.37 -2.13 2.47
C ASN A 91 -31.12 -3.02 2.31
N LEU A 92 -30.81 -3.53 1.12
CA LEU A 92 -29.65 -4.39 0.88
C LEU A 92 -28.88 -3.91 -0.35
N GLN A 93 -27.66 -3.45 -0.13
CA GLN A 93 -26.73 -3.03 -1.16
C GLN A 93 -25.64 -4.08 -1.32
N PHE A 94 -25.26 -4.36 -2.57
CA PHE A 94 -24.13 -5.19 -2.93
C PHE A 94 -23.12 -4.39 -3.73
N LYS A 95 -21.87 -4.47 -3.34
CA LYS A 95 -20.74 -3.89 -4.05
C LYS A 95 -19.67 -4.94 -4.27
N SER A 96 -19.15 -5.02 -5.49
CA SER A 96 -18.00 -5.86 -5.79
C SER A 96 -17.06 -5.20 -6.78
N ASN A 97 -15.80 -5.63 -6.75
CA ASN A 97 -14.86 -5.30 -7.79
C ASN A 97 -13.87 -6.42 -8.03
N VAL A 98 -13.38 -6.51 -9.28
CA VAL A 98 -12.21 -7.31 -9.65
C VAL A 98 -11.18 -6.35 -10.23
N PHE A 99 -9.92 -6.55 -9.88
CA PHE A 99 -8.84 -5.68 -10.31
C PHE A 99 -7.56 -6.44 -10.66
N TYR A 100 -6.76 -5.79 -11.49
CA TYR A 100 -5.42 -6.20 -11.87
C TYR A 100 -4.48 -4.98 -11.79
N SER A 101 -3.28 -5.17 -11.26
CA SER A 101 -2.22 -4.16 -11.24
C SER A 101 -0.89 -4.78 -11.65
N GLN A 102 -0.27 -4.23 -12.69
CA GLN A 102 1.12 -4.53 -13.02
C GLN A 102 1.99 -3.41 -12.48
N TYR A 103 2.94 -3.74 -11.61
CA TYR A 103 3.88 -2.81 -11.02
C TYR A 103 5.32 -3.21 -11.38
N ASN A 104 6.09 -2.24 -11.89
CA ASN A 104 7.51 -2.41 -12.15
C ASN A 104 8.28 -1.34 -11.38
N PHE A 105 9.39 -1.74 -10.79
CA PHE A 105 10.29 -0.88 -10.04
C PHE A 105 11.73 -1.28 -10.30
N GLU A 106 12.58 -0.28 -10.50
CA GLU A 106 14.02 -0.44 -10.56
C GLU A 106 14.65 0.82 -9.95
N LEU A 107 15.52 0.63 -8.96
CA LEU A 107 16.20 1.71 -8.25
C LEU A 107 17.67 1.35 -8.06
N TYR A 108 18.53 2.29 -8.38
CA TYR A 108 19.96 2.27 -8.09
C TYR A 108 20.24 3.28 -6.98
N SER A 109 21.01 2.86 -5.98
CA SER A 109 21.39 3.71 -4.84
C SER A 109 22.81 3.38 -4.38
N ASN A 110 23.52 4.33 -3.78
CA ASN A 110 24.89 4.12 -3.32
C ASN A 110 25.15 4.86 -2.00
N PHE A 111 24.66 4.29 -0.89
CA PHE A 111 24.65 4.98 0.40
C PHE A 111 26.04 5.12 1.05
N THR A 112 26.94 4.18 0.77
CA THR A 112 28.26 4.09 1.40
C THR A 112 29.41 4.46 0.46
N PHE A 113 29.09 4.73 -0.81
CA PHE A 113 30.00 5.15 -1.88
C PHE A 113 31.07 4.11 -2.21
N PHE A 114 32.10 4.00 -1.39
CA PHE A 114 33.31 3.18 -1.58
C PHE A 114 33.80 2.60 -0.25
N LEU A 115 32.91 2.42 0.72
CA LEU A 115 33.26 1.93 2.05
C LEU A 115 33.56 0.43 2.02
N GLU A 116 32.73 -0.35 1.32
CA GLU A 116 32.80 -1.81 1.31
C GLU A 116 33.59 -2.34 0.10
N ASP A 117 33.39 -1.78 -1.09
CA ASP A 117 34.13 -2.01 -2.33
C ASP A 117 34.83 -0.71 -2.79
N PRO A 118 36.10 -0.50 -2.39
CA PRO A 118 36.86 0.67 -2.80
C PRO A 118 37.23 0.73 -4.28
N ILE A 119 37.01 -0.34 -5.06
CA ILE A 119 37.39 -0.44 -6.47
C ILE A 119 36.19 -0.14 -7.37
N ASN A 120 35.07 -0.83 -7.14
CA ASN A 120 33.88 -0.71 -7.98
C ASN A 120 32.79 0.19 -7.37
N GLY A 121 32.92 0.56 -6.09
CA GLY A 121 31.91 1.30 -5.34
C GLY A 121 30.76 0.41 -4.85
N ASP A 122 29.94 0.93 -3.95
CA ASP A 122 28.93 0.17 -3.18
C ASP A 122 27.51 0.28 -3.77
N GLN A 123 27.39 0.58 -5.06
CA GLN A 123 26.09 0.79 -5.67
C GLN A 123 25.24 -0.49 -5.64
N ILE A 124 24.02 -0.37 -5.15
CA ILE A 124 23.03 -1.44 -5.15
C ILE A 124 21.92 -1.17 -6.15
N LYS A 125 21.32 -2.24 -6.68
CA LYS A 125 20.12 -2.24 -7.51
C LYS A 125 19.02 -3.02 -6.82
N GLN A 126 17.86 -2.39 -6.67
CA GLN A 126 16.61 -3.03 -6.25
C GLN A 126 15.68 -3.11 -7.47
N LYS A 127 15.19 -4.30 -7.79
CA LYS A 127 14.30 -4.50 -8.93
C LYS A 127 13.13 -5.40 -8.58
N GLU A 128 11.95 -5.02 -9.06
CA GLU A 128 10.72 -5.78 -8.86
C GLU A 128 9.81 -5.67 -10.08
N ALA A 129 9.26 -6.81 -10.52
CA ALA A 129 8.15 -6.89 -11.46
C ALA A 129 7.03 -7.71 -10.82
N ARG A 130 5.93 -7.04 -10.44
CA ARG A 130 4.82 -7.61 -9.69
C ARG A 130 3.51 -7.51 -10.45
N ASP A 131 2.86 -8.64 -10.64
CA ASP A 131 1.47 -8.75 -11.07
C ASP A 131 0.57 -8.98 -9.85
N ILE A 132 -0.44 -8.14 -9.67
CA ILE A 132 -1.39 -8.21 -8.56
C ILE A 132 -2.78 -8.45 -9.13
N PHE A 133 -3.45 -9.47 -8.65
CA PHE A 133 -4.84 -9.78 -8.95
C PHE A 133 -5.66 -9.73 -7.68
N GLY A 134 -6.91 -9.29 -7.77
CA GLY A 134 -7.78 -9.41 -6.61
C GLY A 134 -9.24 -9.17 -6.90
N PHE A 135 -10.06 -9.54 -5.92
CA PHE A 135 -11.48 -9.26 -5.91
C PHE A 135 -11.94 -8.89 -4.51
N ASN A 136 -12.99 -8.08 -4.43
CA ASN A 136 -13.68 -7.76 -3.20
C ASN A 136 -15.19 -7.87 -3.42
N ALA A 137 -15.90 -8.29 -2.39
CA ALA A 137 -17.36 -8.31 -2.32
C ALA A 137 -17.79 -7.79 -0.95
N GLU A 138 -18.81 -6.94 -0.93
CA GLU A 138 -19.36 -6.30 0.27
C GLU A 138 -20.88 -6.24 0.15
N PHE A 139 -21.55 -6.56 1.26
CA PHE A 139 -22.98 -6.39 1.45
C PHE A 139 -23.20 -5.40 2.58
N THR A 140 -24.01 -4.38 2.33
CA THR A 140 -24.47 -3.44 3.35
C THR A 140 -25.97 -3.56 3.49
N ARG A 141 -26.45 -3.81 4.72
CA ARG A 141 -27.86 -4.00 5.03
C ARG A 141 -28.33 -3.06 6.14
N ASP A 142 -29.33 -2.27 5.83
CA ASP A 142 -30.04 -1.45 6.82
C ASP A 142 -31.16 -2.25 7.48
N GLY A 143 -31.31 -2.09 8.78
CA GLY A 143 -32.29 -2.82 9.56
C GLY A 143 -32.33 -2.37 11.02
N ASN A 144 -32.73 -3.28 11.90
CA ASN A 144 -32.82 -3.03 13.34
C ASN A 144 -32.24 -4.21 14.13
N LEU A 145 -31.63 -3.91 15.27
CA LEU A 145 -31.33 -4.87 16.33
C LEU A 145 -32.35 -4.64 17.47
N GLY A 146 -33.48 -5.34 17.42
CA GLY A 146 -34.60 -5.03 18.31
C GLY A 146 -35.18 -3.64 18.01
N ALA A 147 -35.09 -2.73 18.97
CA ALA A 147 -35.53 -1.33 18.83
C ALA A 147 -34.43 -0.36 18.38
N VAL A 148 -33.21 -0.87 18.15
CA VAL A 148 -32.02 -0.07 17.80
C VAL A 148 -31.86 -0.09 16.28
N GLU A 149 -31.81 1.06 15.63
CA GLU A 149 -31.48 1.15 14.21
C GLU A 149 -30.05 0.66 13.99
N ALA A 150 -29.86 -0.19 12.98
CA ALA A 150 -28.59 -0.84 12.73
C ALA A 150 -28.27 -0.95 11.23
N THR A 151 -27.04 -0.61 10.86
CA THR A 151 -26.47 -0.91 9.55
C THR A 151 -25.42 -2.00 9.70
N TYR A 152 -25.59 -3.10 8.98
CA TYR A 152 -24.65 -4.22 8.98
C TYR A 152 -23.86 -4.22 7.69
N THR A 153 -22.53 -4.30 7.79
CA THR A 153 -21.66 -4.44 6.63
C THR A 153 -20.85 -5.73 6.77
N GLY A 154 -20.92 -6.60 5.77
CA GLY A 154 -20.13 -7.82 5.71
C GLY A 154 -19.44 -7.92 4.37
N GLY A 155 -18.16 -8.31 4.36
CA GLY A 155 -17.41 -8.41 3.13
C GLY A 155 -16.31 -9.45 3.17
N PHE A 156 -15.86 -9.85 1.99
CA PHE A 156 -14.76 -10.77 1.81
C PHE A 156 -13.99 -10.44 0.53
N GLY A 157 -12.76 -10.91 0.44
CA GLY A 157 -11.92 -10.66 -0.72
C GLY A 157 -10.66 -11.50 -0.73
N MET A 158 -9.95 -11.38 -1.84
CA MET A 158 -8.66 -12.03 -2.05
C MET A 158 -7.77 -11.09 -2.86
N ARG A 159 -6.47 -11.12 -2.54
CA ARG A 159 -5.39 -10.56 -3.32
C ARG A 159 -4.35 -11.65 -3.56
N TYR A 160 -3.81 -11.70 -4.77
CA TYR A 160 -2.71 -12.56 -5.16
C TYR A 160 -1.64 -11.71 -5.81
N ASP A 161 -0.44 -11.75 -5.25
CA ASP A 161 0.75 -11.12 -5.77
C ASP A 161 1.67 -12.17 -6.37
N PHE A 162 2.09 -11.92 -7.59
CA PHE A 162 3.04 -12.72 -8.34
C PHE A 162 4.23 -11.84 -8.70
N VAL A 163 5.37 -12.09 -8.09
CA VAL A 163 6.60 -11.33 -8.31
C VAL A 163 7.63 -12.25 -8.94
N LYS A 164 8.14 -11.86 -10.10
CA LYS A 164 9.24 -12.58 -10.76
C LYS A 164 10.54 -11.83 -10.62
N ASP A 165 11.61 -12.59 -10.45
CA ASP A 165 12.99 -12.09 -10.43
C ASP A 165 13.14 -10.86 -9.52
N VAL A 166 12.54 -10.90 -8.32
CA VAL A 166 12.73 -9.85 -7.32
C VAL A 166 14.18 -9.86 -6.90
N GLU A 167 14.83 -8.71 -6.99
CA GLU A 167 16.28 -8.63 -6.94
C GLU A 167 16.76 -7.55 -5.98
N LEU A 168 17.79 -7.91 -5.21
CA LEU A 168 18.74 -6.98 -4.63
C LEU A 168 20.13 -7.40 -5.11
N SER A 169 20.87 -6.50 -5.77
CA SER A 169 22.20 -6.81 -6.28
C SER A 169 23.17 -5.65 -6.13
N HIS A 170 24.46 -5.96 -6.13
CA HIS A 170 25.56 -5.02 -6.21
C HIS A 170 25.89 -4.81 -7.68
N THR A 171 25.95 -3.56 -8.11
CA THR A 171 26.11 -3.20 -9.52
C THR A 171 27.15 -2.10 -9.68
N LEU A 172 27.84 -2.11 -10.81
CA LEU A 172 28.71 -1.02 -11.24
C LEU A 172 27.98 -0.20 -12.31
N ASN A 173 27.93 1.13 -12.15
CA ASN A 173 27.45 2.10 -13.15
C ASN A 173 26.10 1.74 -13.82
N ARG A 174 25.20 1.07 -13.09
CA ARG A 174 23.94 0.50 -13.59
C ARG A 174 24.04 -0.49 -14.77
N ASN A 175 25.24 -0.79 -15.27
CA ASN A 175 25.44 -1.54 -16.52
C ASN A 175 25.93 -2.97 -16.27
N GLU A 176 26.58 -3.20 -15.14
CA GLU A 176 27.14 -4.48 -14.76
C GLU A 176 26.60 -4.90 -13.40
N THR A 177 26.13 -6.14 -13.30
CA THR A 177 25.76 -6.74 -12.02
C THR A 177 26.95 -7.56 -11.53
N LEU A 178 27.54 -7.14 -10.41
CA LEU A 178 28.74 -7.75 -9.84
C LEU A 178 28.39 -8.99 -9.02
N ASN A 179 27.37 -8.89 -8.16
CA ASN A 179 26.80 -10.04 -7.46
C ASN A 179 25.33 -9.83 -7.09
N TYR A 180 24.59 -10.92 -7.01
CA TYR A 180 23.24 -10.94 -6.46
C TYR A 180 23.31 -11.15 -4.95
N MET A 181 22.60 -10.30 -4.18
CA MET A 181 22.42 -10.47 -2.74
C MET A 181 21.09 -11.18 -2.43
N ALA A 182 20.08 -10.96 -3.27
CA ALA A 182 18.84 -11.72 -3.29
C ALA A 182 18.30 -11.77 -4.72
N LEU A 183 17.82 -12.92 -5.17
CA LEU A 183 17.17 -13.09 -6.45
C LEU A 183 16.18 -14.24 -6.34
N GLY A 184 14.95 -14.06 -6.81
CA GLY A 184 13.99 -15.16 -6.85
C GLY A 184 12.56 -14.75 -7.17
N ASP A 185 11.66 -15.71 -7.04
CA ASP A 185 10.23 -15.52 -7.31
C ASP A 185 9.43 -15.53 -6.00
N VAL A 186 8.52 -14.57 -5.84
CA VAL A 186 7.61 -14.49 -4.68
C VAL A 186 6.17 -14.66 -5.13
N ASN A 187 5.42 -15.49 -4.40
CA ASN A 187 3.97 -15.55 -4.49
C ASN A 187 3.37 -15.25 -3.12
N GLU A 188 2.49 -14.26 -3.02
CA GLU A 188 1.81 -13.90 -1.78
C GLU A 188 0.29 -13.88 -1.99
N THR A 189 -0.42 -14.71 -1.24
CA THR A 189 -1.88 -14.73 -1.21
C THR A 189 -2.36 -14.10 0.09
N ASN A 190 -3.28 -13.15 0.00
CA ASN A 190 -4.07 -12.65 1.13
C ASN A 190 -5.55 -12.91 0.88
N MET A 191 -6.21 -13.63 1.78
CA MET A 191 -7.66 -13.82 1.79
C MET A 191 -8.24 -13.24 3.07
N PHE A 192 -9.41 -12.63 3.00
CA PHE A 192 -10.00 -12.02 4.18
C PHE A 192 -11.52 -12.02 4.17
N ALA A 193 -12.08 -11.92 5.37
CA ALA A 193 -13.49 -11.67 5.60
C ALA A 193 -13.65 -10.76 6.81
N TYR A 194 -14.71 -9.95 6.81
CA TYR A 194 -15.02 -9.06 7.93
C TYR A 194 -16.52 -8.84 8.09
N ILE A 195 -16.89 -8.43 9.29
CA ILE A 195 -18.22 -7.97 9.64
C ILE A 195 -18.12 -6.72 10.51
N ASN A 196 -19.02 -5.77 10.28
CA ASN A 196 -19.20 -4.54 11.02
C ASN A 196 -20.70 -4.35 11.28
N ALA A 197 -21.03 -3.78 12.43
CA ALA A 197 -22.37 -3.28 12.72
C ALA A 197 -22.26 -1.84 13.20
N GLU A 198 -23.07 -0.92 12.70
CA GLU A 198 -23.24 0.42 13.28
C GLU A 198 -24.57 0.43 14.02
N LEU A 199 -24.53 0.54 15.34
CA LEU A 199 -25.71 0.50 16.21
C LEU A 199 -26.03 1.90 16.70
N ASN A 200 -27.19 2.43 16.31
CA ASN A 200 -27.62 3.79 16.60
C ASN A 200 -28.57 3.83 17.81
N PHE A 201 -28.06 4.31 18.95
CA PHE A 201 -28.80 4.54 20.19
C PHE A 201 -29.19 6.03 20.34
N GLY A 202 -29.61 6.67 19.25
CA GLY A 202 -29.99 8.08 19.21
C GLY A 202 -28.78 9.01 19.14
N LYS A 203 -28.33 9.54 20.28
CA LYS A 203 -27.13 10.39 20.33
C LYS A 203 -25.83 9.59 20.32
N PHE A 204 -25.90 8.29 20.59
CA PHE A 204 -24.72 7.44 20.74
C PHE A 204 -24.70 6.37 19.65
N ILE A 205 -23.59 6.24 18.94
CA ILE A 205 -23.39 5.22 17.91
C ILE A 205 -22.23 4.34 18.35
N VAL A 206 -22.43 3.02 18.34
CA VAL A 206 -21.38 2.03 18.60
C VAL A 206 -21.16 1.21 17.36
N ALA A 207 -19.91 1.13 16.90
CA ALA A 207 -19.54 0.43 15.69
C ALA A 207 -18.48 -0.65 15.97
N PRO A 208 -18.87 -1.85 16.46
CA PRO A 208 -17.97 -2.98 16.54
C PRO A 208 -17.75 -3.61 15.16
N ALA A 209 -16.51 -4.02 14.90
CA ALA A 209 -16.11 -4.77 13.73
C ALA A 209 -15.09 -5.85 14.08
N LEU A 210 -15.11 -6.92 13.29
CA LEU A 210 -14.15 -8.01 13.38
C LEU A 210 -13.70 -8.38 11.96
N ARG A 211 -12.40 -8.51 11.78
CA ARG A 211 -11.78 -8.93 10.52
C ARG A 211 -10.87 -10.14 10.75
N LEU A 212 -10.91 -11.08 9.82
CA LEU A 212 -10.03 -12.24 9.73
C LEU A 212 -9.24 -12.13 8.42
N ASP A 213 -7.92 -12.24 8.50
CA ASP A 213 -7.04 -12.32 7.33
C ASP A 213 -6.22 -13.61 7.39
N TYR A 214 -6.07 -14.28 6.25
CA TYR A 214 -5.22 -15.43 6.02
C TYR A 214 -4.18 -15.07 4.95
N PHE A 215 -2.91 -15.36 5.23
CA PHE A 215 -1.79 -15.16 4.33
C PHE A 215 -1.10 -16.48 4.01
N LYS A 216 -0.69 -16.63 2.75
CA LYS A 216 0.25 -17.66 2.31
C LYS A 216 1.37 -17.00 1.52
N PHE A 217 2.59 -17.19 1.98
CA PHE A 217 3.81 -16.72 1.36
C PHE A 217 4.53 -17.91 0.73
N MET A 218 5.06 -17.72 -0.47
CA MET A 218 5.95 -18.68 -1.11
C MET A 218 7.12 -17.92 -1.74
N TYR A 219 8.32 -18.46 -1.62
CA TYR A 219 9.53 -17.91 -2.20
C TYR A 219 10.37 -19.02 -2.81
N ASN A 220 10.80 -18.83 -4.05
CA ASN A 220 11.78 -19.68 -4.72
C ASN A 220 13.06 -18.86 -4.84
N ASP A 221 14.08 -19.22 -4.07
CA ASP A 221 15.37 -18.55 -4.14
C ASP A 221 16.16 -19.05 -5.36
N ALA A 222 16.60 -18.13 -6.21
CA ALA A 222 17.38 -18.46 -7.41
C ALA A 222 18.89 -18.59 -7.12
N LEU A 223 19.34 -18.26 -5.91
CA LEU A 223 20.76 -18.28 -5.52
C LEU A 223 21.18 -19.59 -4.84
N VAL A 224 20.23 -20.47 -4.50
CA VAL A 224 20.51 -21.80 -3.96
C VAL A 224 20.68 -22.84 -5.09
N SER A 225 21.51 -23.85 -4.87
CA SER A 225 21.82 -24.87 -5.88
C SER A 225 20.67 -25.84 -6.13
N ASP A 226 19.95 -26.22 -5.06
CA ASP A 226 18.84 -27.15 -5.12
C ASP A 226 17.53 -26.38 -5.16
N TYR A 227 16.66 -26.73 -6.11
CA TYR A 227 15.35 -26.10 -6.21
C TYR A 227 14.48 -26.51 -5.02
N GLU A 228 14.08 -25.54 -4.21
CA GLU A 228 13.12 -25.69 -3.12
C GLU A 228 12.15 -24.49 -3.11
N THR A 229 10.85 -24.78 -2.96
CA THR A 229 9.85 -23.75 -2.71
C THR A 229 9.65 -23.60 -1.21
N LEU A 230 10.19 -22.52 -0.65
CA LEU A 230 9.94 -22.16 0.75
C LEU A 230 8.52 -21.59 0.87
N SER A 231 7.79 -21.96 1.92
CA SER A 231 6.42 -21.48 2.11
C SER A 231 6.05 -21.33 3.56
N GLU A 232 5.30 -20.28 3.88
CA GLU A 232 4.78 -20.01 5.22
C GLU A 232 3.34 -19.51 5.18
N THR A 233 2.59 -19.73 6.27
CA THR A 233 1.20 -19.25 6.38
C THR A 233 0.95 -18.55 7.71
N LYS A 234 0.06 -17.56 7.70
CA LYS A 234 -0.34 -16.87 8.93
C LYS A 234 -1.79 -16.43 8.87
N THR A 235 -2.49 -16.59 9.98
CA THR A 235 -3.84 -16.08 10.17
C THR A 235 -3.85 -15.05 11.28
N ILE A 236 -4.61 -13.98 11.11
CA ILE A 236 -4.76 -12.93 12.11
C ILE A 236 -6.21 -12.47 12.22
N VAL A 237 -6.63 -12.24 13.46
CA VAL A 237 -7.94 -11.65 13.79
C VAL A 237 -7.73 -10.25 14.35
N ASN A 238 -8.51 -9.30 13.87
CA ASN A 238 -8.40 -7.87 14.17
C ASN A 238 -9.76 -7.30 14.58
N PRO A 239 -10.01 -7.17 15.90
CA PRO A 239 -11.17 -6.45 16.41
C PRO A 239 -10.97 -4.94 16.28
N LYS A 240 -12.09 -4.24 16.10
CA LYS A 240 -12.17 -2.78 16.10
C LYS A 240 -13.48 -2.38 16.77
N VAL A 241 -13.45 -1.35 17.61
CA VAL A 241 -14.67 -0.78 18.20
C VAL A 241 -14.55 0.72 18.19
N ASN A 242 -15.53 1.37 17.57
CA ASN A 242 -15.64 2.83 17.59
C ASN A 242 -16.90 3.27 18.34
N PHE A 243 -16.80 4.42 18.98
CA PHE A 243 -17.89 5.09 19.67
C PHE A 243 -18.01 6.51 19.13
N PHE A 244 -19.24 6.95 18.88
CA PHE A 244 -19.54 8.31 18.48
C PHE A 244 -20.64 8.86 19.38
N PHE A 245 -20.49 10.10 19.83
CA PHE A 245 -21.50 10.80 20.59
C PHE A 245 -21.85 12.12 19.91
N ASN A 246 -23.01 12.14 19.26
CA ASN A 246 -23.62 13.30 18.65
C ASN A 246 -24.25 14.17 19.73
N GLN A 247 -23.47 15.06 20.33
CA GLN A 247 -23.96 15.95 21.39
C GLN A 247 -25.09 16.85 20.87
N ASN A 248 -24.93 17.35 19.64
CA ASN A 248 -25.90 18.07 18.82
C ASN A 248 -25.50 18.00 17.33
N ASP A 249 -26.28 18.62 16.44
CA ASP A 249 -26.06 18.59 14.98
C ASP A 249 -24.71 19.20 14.52
N ASN A 250 -24.04 19.93 15.40
CA ASN A 250 -22.79 20.64 15.11
C ASN A 250 -21.59 20.07 15.87
N LEU A 251 -21.76 19.14 16.81
CA LEU A 251 -20.66 18.61 17.63
C LEU A 251 -20.81 17.10 17.85
N GLN A 252 -19.83 16.36 17.33
CA GLN A 252 -19.67 14.93 17.56
C GLN A 252 -18.34 14.66 18.24
N TRP A 253 -18.38 13.93 19.35
CA TRP A 253 -17.19 13.32 19.96
C TRP A 253 -17.00 11.91 19.41
N PHE A 254 -15.76 11.45 19.30
CA PHE A 254 -15.46 10.09 18.89
C PHE A 254 -14.34 9.48 19.73
N LEU A 255 -14.43 8.16 19.92
CA LEU A 255 -13.35 7.30 20.37
C LEU A 255 -13.25 6.15 19.38
N LYS A 256 -12.14 6.04 18.66
CA LYS A 256 -11.89 4.97 17.70
C LYS A 256 -10.79 4.09 18.24
N THR A 257 -11.00 2.78 18.26
CA THR A 257 -9.98 1.83 18.74
C THR A 257 -9.91 0.65 17.79
N GLY A 258 -8.71 0.12 17.57
CA GLY A 258 -8.57 -1.06 16.73
C GLY A 258 -7.17 -1.63 16.70
N ILE A 259 -7.07 -2.80 16.09
CA ILE A 259 -5.81 -3.48 15.85
C ILE A 259 -5.62 -3.59 14.33
N GLY A 260 -4.52 -3.06 13.84
CA GLY A 260 -4.01 -3.26 12.48
C GLY A 260 -2.80 -4.19 12.48
N PHE A 261 -2.24 -4.42 11.28
CA PHE A 261 -0.99 -5.15 11.09
C PHE A 261 -0.37 -4.79 9.73
N HIS A 262 0.88 -5.17 9.51
CA HIS A 262 1.49 -5.25 8.18
C HIS A 262 2.04 -6.66 7.93
N SER A 263 2.15 -7.09 6.67
CA SER A 263 2.98 -8.25 6.32
C SER A 263 4.43 -7.81 6.10
N ASN A 264 5.37 -8.65 6.53
CA ASN A 264 6.79 -8.49 6.19
C ASN A 264 7.10 -9.00 4.77
N ASP A 265 8.27 -8.64 4.24
CA ASP A 265 8.76 -9.14 2.95
C ASP A 265 8.77 -10.67 2.95
N ALA A 266 8.17 -11.28 1.93
CA ALA A 266 8.02 -12.73 1.84
C ALA A 266 9.35 -13.48 1.95
N ARG A 267 10.46 -12.90 1.45
CA ARG A 267 11.81 -13.47 1.54
C ARG A 267 12.27 -13.57 2.98
N VAL A 268 11.97 -12.55 3.79
CA VAL A 268 12.27 -12.55 5.24
C VAL A 268 11.35 -13.52 5.97
N VAL A 269 10.05 -13.51 5.66
CA VAL A 269 9.04 -14.36 6.29
C VAL A 269 9.39 -15.85 6.19
N VAL A 270 9.77 -16.31 5.00
CA VAL A 270 10.09 -17.73 4.80
C VAL A 270 11.45 -18.13 5.38
N GLN A 271 12.38 -17.18 5.54
CA GLN A 271 13.70 -17.42 6.13
C GLN A 271 13.67 -17.39 7.67
N GLN A 272 12.75 -16.63 8.28
CA GLN A 272 12.61 -16.50 9.74
C GLN A 272 11.73 -17.59 10.39
N GLN A 273 11.37 -18.66 9.67
CA GLN A 273 10.54 -19.77 10.18
C GLN A 273 9.24 -19.31 10.88
N GLY A 274 8.68 -18.18 10.43
CA GLY A 274 7.38 -17.70 10.87
C GLY A 274 7.33 -16.83 12.14
N GLU A 275 8.47 -16.33 12.63
CA GLU A 275 8.50 -15.23 13.60
C GLU A 275 8.14 -13.89 12.92
N ASP A 276 7.43 -13.01 13.64
CA ASP A 276 7.06 -11.65 13.20
C ASP A 276 6.48 -11.51 11.77
N ILE A 277 5.68 -12.47 11.29
CA ILE A 277 5.09 -12.41 9.94
C ILE A 277 4.07 -11.28 9.78
N LEU A 278 3.19 -11.13 10.78
CA LEU A 278 2.11 -10.13 10.79
C LEU A 278 2.18 -9.29 12.08
N PRO A 279 3.19 -8.41 12.24
CA PRO A 279 3.33 -7.58 13.43
C PRO A 279 2.09 -6.71 13.64
N ARG A 280 1.57 -6.67 14.87
CA ARG A 280 0.36 -5.93 15.22
C ARG A 280 0.66 -4.46 15.50
N ALA A 281 -0.22 -3.59 15.03
CA ALA A 281 -0.27 -2.17 15.39
C ALA A 281 -1.56 -1.90 16.17
N TYR A 282 -1.44 -1.42 17.40
CA TYR A 282 -2.59 -1.06 18.24
C TYR A 282 -2.80 0.45 18.11
N GLY A 283 -4.05 0.87 17.87
CA GLY A 283 -4.36 2.27 17.65
C GLY A 283 -5.58 2.73 18.45
N ALA A 284 -5.49 3.92 19.02
CA ALA A 284 -6.63 4.60 19.64
C ALA A 284 -6.65 6.10 19.31
N ASP A 285 -7.76 6.60 18.77
CA ASP A 285 -7.98 8.02 18.50
C ASP A 285 -9.16 8.54 19.34
N PHE A 286 -8.92 9.56 20.17
CA PHE A 286 -9.99 10.30 20.85
C PHE A 286 -10.05 11.73 20.33
N GLY A 287 -11.24 12.18 19.92
CA GLY A 287 -11.37 13.48 19.28
C GLY A 287 -12.78 14.00 19.14
N ALA A 288 -12.89 15.11 18.41
CA ALA A 288 -14.16 15.78 18.14
C ALA A 288 -14.17 16.38 16.73
N ILE A 289 -15.35 16.32 16.10
CA ILE A 289 -15.70 17.06 14.90
C ILE A 289 -16.71 18.13 15.31
N TRP A 290 -16.33 19.40 15.14
CA TRP A 290 -17.12 20.55 15.55
C TRP A 290 -17.32 21.52 14.39
N LYS A 291 -18.58 21.84 14.10
CA LYS A 291 -19.00 22.78 13.07
C LYS A 291 -19.66 24.01 13.71
N PRO A 292 -18.91 24.94 14.32
CA PRO A 292 -19.48 26.09 15.02
C PRO A 292 -20.28 27.03 14.12
N VAL A 293 -19.92 27.10 12.84
CA VAL A 293 -20.61 27.88 11.81
C VAL A 293 -20.65 27.09 10.49
N PRO A 294 -21.60 27.37 9.57
CA PRO A 294 -21.84 26.53 8.39
C PRO A 294 -20.64 26.24 7.48
N LYS A 295 -19.62 27.12 7.47
CA LYS A 295 -18.45 27.06 6.58
C LYS A 295 -17.14 26.73 7.31
N VAL A 296 -17.17 26.42 8.60
CA VAL A 296 -15.97 26.10 9.40
C VAL A 296 -16.19 24.77 10.10
N VAL A 297 -15.24 23.85 9.92
CA VAL A 297 -15.19 22.56 10.63
C VAL A 297 -13.84 22.47 11.32
N PHE A 298 -13.86 22.21 12.62
CA PHE A 298 -12.70 21.79 13.41
C PHE A 298 -12.74 20.28 13.57
N ASN A 299 -11.63 19.61 13.28
CA ASN A 299 -11.44 18.19 13.56
C ASN A 299 -10.15 18.05 14.38
N THR A 300 -10.28 17.60 15.61
CA THR A 300 -9.16 17.44 16.55
C THR A 300 -9.11 16.01 17.04
N ALA A 301 -7.92 15.43 17.13
CA ALA A 301 -7.71 14.09 17.66
C ALA A 301 -6.40 14.02 18.47
N LEU A 302 -6.43 13.24 19.54
CA LEU A 302 -5.26 12.70 20.22
C LEU A 302 -5.18 11.22 19.83
N TRP A 303 -3.99 10.75 19.46
CA TRP A 303 -3.75 9.37 19.01
C TRP A 303 -2.69 8.68 19.86
N TYR A 304 -2.80 7.36 19.96
CA TYR A 304 -1.79 6.43 20.48
C TYR A 304 -1.63 5.29 19.48
#